data_AF-A0A0B6TTH2-F1
#
_entry.id   AF-A0A0B6TTH2-F1
#
_cell.length_a   1.000
_cell.length_b   1.000
_cell.length_c   1.000
_cell.angle_alpha   90.00
_cell.angle_beta   90.00
_cell.angle_gamma   90.00
#
_symmetry.space_group_name_H-M   'P 1'
#
loop_
_entity.id
_entity.type
_entity.pdbx_description
1 polymer ?
#
loop_
_entity_poly.entity_id
_entity_poly.type
_entity_poly.pdbx_seq_one_letter_code
_entity_poly.pdbx_strand_id
1 'polypeptide(L)'
;MTELLPAFLDIAVPAGVIAPGGWEPLAALADEHAASRLHLTDAGRLRLYSGGPLLDAARSAGIPVDPGELAAPVGEIGWLAQEDGLVHLGAGLPLGVLTSRMARMLDVIEAPVTLCRDRVLRIEGLSESVAEQVVRVLAPQGLIFDVNSPLRTVSACVGAAQCSLALSDVRGDALQAAASGALVSERTHFVGCAHRCGAPARPHTEYLATGDGEYEVAG
;
A
#
# COMPACT_ATOMS: atom_id res chain seq x y z
N MET A 1 26.22 15.11 10.30
CA MET A 1 25.09 14.17 10.36
C MET A 1 24.37 14.27 9.03
N THR A 2 24.66 13.35 8.11
CA THR A 2 24.00 13.30 6.82
C THR A 2 22.56 12.84 7.07
N GLU A 3 21.58 13.72 6.82
CA GLU A 3 20.16 13.36 6.85
C GLU A 3 19.91 12.31 5.76
N LEU A 4 20.00 11.04 6.13
CA LEU A 4 19.50 9.93 5.32
C LEU A 4 17.99 9.89 5.52
N LEU A 5 17.27 10.80 4.84
CA LEU A 5 15.86 10.58 4.56
C LEU A 5 15.72 9.20 3.89
N PRO A 6 14.66 8.41 4.17
CA PRO A 6 14.45 7.18 3.45
C PRO A 6 14.34 7.51 1.96
N ALA A 7 15.27 6.98 1.16
CA ALA A 7 15.22 7.14 -0.29
C ALA A 7 14.05 6.30 -0.78
N PHE A 8 12.98 6.97 -1.18
CA PHE A 8 11.88 6.31 -1.87
C PHE A 8 12.03 6.45 -3.37
N LEU A 9 11.46 5.49 -4.09
CA LEU A 9 11.36 5.51 -5.54
C LEU A 9 9.90 5.29 -5.92
N ASP A 10 9.35 6.22 -6.71
CA ASP A 10 8.05 6.03 -7.36
C ASP A 10 8.25 5.30 -8.68
N ILE A 11 7.53 4.20 -8.85
CA ILE A 11 7.54 3.39 -10.06
C ILE A 11 6.58 3.99 -11.07
N ALA A 12 7.03 4.10 -12.31
CA ALA A 12 6.16 4.47 -13.43
C ALA A 12 5.18 3.33 -13.69
N VAL A 13 3.90 3.63 -13.58
CA VAL A 13 2.84 2.70 -13.95
C VAL A 13 2.00 3.37 -15.04
N PRO A 14 2.26 3.08 -16.32
CA PRO A 14 1.54 3.67 -17.43
C PRO A 14 0.03 3.50 -17.27
N ALA A 15 -0.73 4.59 -17.45
CA ALA A 15 -2.18 4.63 -17.22
C ALA A 15 -2.64 4.22 -15.80
N GLY A 16 -1.72 4.05 -14.85
CA GLY A 16 -2.01 3.48 -13.53
C GLY A 16 -2.37 1.98 -13.58
N VAL A 17 -2.06 1.27 -14.67
CA VAL A 17 -2.39 -0.15 -14.84
C VAL A 17 -1.12 -1.00 -14.91
N ILE A 18 -1.04 -2.03 -14.08
CA ILE A 18 -0.03 -3.09 -14.18
C ILE A 18 -0.65 -4.22 -14.99
N ALA A 19 -0.06 -4.48 -16.17
CA ALA A 19 -0.46 -5.56 -17.05
C ALA A 19 -0.02 -6.93 -16.50
N PRO A 20 -0.62 -8.04 -16.96
CA PRO A 20 -0.13 -9.38 -16.66
C PRO A 20 1.38 -9.54 -16.92
N GLY A 21 2.10 -10.19 -16.00
CA GLY A 21 3.56 -10.31 -16.02
C GLY A 21 4.32 -9.10 -15.48
N GLY A 22 3.61 -8.00 -15.17
CA GLY A 22 4.21 -6.78 -14.64
C GLY A 22 4.52 -6.83 -13.15
N TRP A 23 3.95 -7.76 -12.39
CA TRP A 23 4.14 -7.83 -10.95
C TRP A 23 5.40 -8.58 -10.54
N GLU A 24 5.82 -9.62 -11.28
CA GLU A 24 7.00 -10.42 -10.93
C GLU A 24 8.29 -9.58 -10.85
N PRO A 25 8.62 -8.72 -11.84
CA PRO A 25 9.83 -7.89 -11.76
C PRO A 25 9.79 -6.91 -10.58
N LEU A 26 8.61 -6.39 -10.24
CA LEU A 26 8.40 -5.50 -9.10
C LEU A 26 8.58 -6.24 -7.77
N ALA A 27 8.10 -7.49 -7.69
CA ALA A 27 8.28 -8.35 -6.53
C ALA A 27 9.76 -8.70 -6.31
N ALA A 28 10.49 -9.04 -7.38
CA ALA A 28 11.93 -9.30 -7.34
C ALA A 28 12.73 -8.06 -6.86
N LEU A 29 12.45 -6.88 -7.43
CA LEU A 29 13.08 -5.63 -7.00
C LEU A 29 12.81 -5.35 -5.51
N ALA A 30 11.58 -5.61 -5.05
CA ALA A 30 11.21 -5.39 -3.66
C ALA A 30 11.94 -6.33 -2.69
N ASP A 31 12.12 -7.60 -3.05
CA ASP A 31 12.88 -8.55 -2.22
C ASP A 31 14.33 -8.12 -2.05
N GLU A 32 14.97 -7.72 -3.13
CA GLU A 32 16.39 -7.40 -3.13
C GLU A 32 16.68 -6.05 -2.44
N HIS A 33 15.78 -5.08 -2.57
CA HIS A 33 16.11 -3.70 -2.23
C HIS A 33 15.11 -2.97 -1.33
N ALA A 34 13.92 -3.52 -1.08
CA ALA A 34 12.84 -2.80 -0.37
C ALA A 34 12.15 -3.66 0.69
N ALA A 35 12.90 -4.53 1.37
CA ALA A 35 12.39 -5.37 2.46
C ALA A 35 11.12 -6.17 2.07
N SER A 36 11.08 -6.67 0.83
CA SER A 36 9.95 -7.43 0.27
C SER A 36 8.62 -6.68 0.29
N ARG A 37 8.64 -5.33 0.25
CA ARG A 37 7.45 -4.48 0.34
C ARG A 37 7.37 -3.48 -0.81
N LEU A 38 6.17 -3.35 -1.34
CA LEU A 38 5.73 -2.26 -2.20
C LEU A 38 4.65 -1.47 -1.48
N HIS A 39 4.52 -0.19 -1.86
CA HIS A 39 3.60 0.73 -1.22
C HIS A 39 2.68 1.39 -2.25
N LEU A 40 1.38 1.14 -2.13
CA LEU A 40 0.38 1.94 -2.80
C LEU A 40 0.05 3.15 -1.92
N THR A 41 0.35 4.34 -2.41
CA THR A 41 0.07 5.60 -1.71
C THR A 41 -1.41 5.98 -1.80
N ASP A 42 -1.86 6.92 -0.97
CA ASP A 42 -3.22 7.47 -1.03
C ASP A 42 -3.55 8.11 -2.39
N ALA A 43 -2.53 8.58 -3.10
CA ALA A 43 -2.66 9.16 -4.44
C ALA A 43 -2.73 8.09 -5.55
N GLY A 44 -2.63 6.79 -5.24
CA GLY A 44 -2.63 5.71 -6.22
C GLY A 44 -1.28 5.50 -6.92
N ARG A 45 -0.17 5.94 -6.30
CA ARG A 45 1.19 5.70 -6.81
C ARG A 45 1.80 4.46 -6.17
N LEU A 46 2.54 3.68 -6.97
CA LEU A 46 3.37 2.58 -6.48
C LEU A 46 4.75 3.10 -6.09
N ARG A 47 5.17 2.82 -4.85
CA ARG A 47 6.39 3.31 -4.23
C ARG A 47 7.16 2.17 -3.57
N LEU A 48 8.48 2.23 -3.63
CA LEU A 48 9.37 1.39 -2.83
C LEU A 48 10.22 2.28 -1.91
N TYR A 49 10.54 1.81 -0.71
CA TYR A 49 11.46 2.46 0.21
C TYR A 49 12.75 1.64 0.32
N SER A 50 13.90 2.30 0.25
CA SER A 50 15.20 1.63 0.42
C SER A 50 16.21 2.54 1.12
N GLY A 51 17.18 1.92 1.79
CA GLY A 51 18.39 2.61 2.26
C GLY A 51 19.55 2.55 1.26
N GLY A 52 19.37 1.93 0.08
CA GLY A 52 20.42 1.64 -0.90
C GLY A 52 20.15 2.21 -2.31
N PRO A 53 20.93 1.79 -3.33
CA PRO A 53 20.89 2.34 -4.70
C PRO A 53 19.70 1.82 -5.52
N LEU A 54 18.49 2.02 -5.01
CA LEU A 54 17.24 1.50 -5.61
C LEU A 54 16.99 2.01 -7.03
N LEU A 55 17.40 3.24 -7.35
CA LEU A 55 17.25 3.83 -8.68
C LEU A 55 18.06 3.08 -9.74
N ASP A 56 19.31 2.73 -9.44
CA ASP A 56 20.18 2.01 -10.38
C ASP A 56 19.68 0.58 -10.58
N ALA A 57 19.24 -0.08 -9.51
CA ALA A 57 18.64 -1.40 -9.59
C ALA A 57 17.37 -1.40 -10.47
N ALA A 58 16.46 -0.44 -10.28
CA ALA A 58 15.26 -0.32 -11.10
C ALA A 58 15.60 -0.13 -12.58
N ARG A 59 16.60 0.72 -12.90
CA ARG A 59 17.08 0.93 -14.27
C ARG A 59 17.67 -0.33 -14.89
N SER A 60 18.49 -1.07 -14.15
CA SER A 60 19.07 -2.34 -14.60
C SER A 60 18.01 -3.41 -14.86
N ALA A 61 16.92 -3.41 -14.08
CA ALA A 61 15.77 -4.28 -14.29
C ALA A 61 14.82 -3.80 -15.41
N GLY A 62 15.11 -2.65 -16.05
CA GLY A 62 14.24 -2.06 -17.07
C GLY A 62 12.91 -1.54 -16.52
N ILE A 63 12.81 -1.32 -15.20
CA ILE A 63 11.62 -0.81 -14.54
C ILE A 63 11.61 0.72 -14.66
N PRO A 64 10.63 1.31 -15.36
CA PRO A 64 10.56 2.75 -15.51
C PRO A 64 10.21 3.42 -14.17
N VAL A 65 10.80 4.60 -13.95
CA VAL A 65 10.59 5.44 -12.76
C VAL A 65 9.94 6.73 -13.23
N ASP A 66 8.87 7.17 -12.56
CA ASP A 66 8.08 8.33 -13.00
C ASP A 66 7.90 9.35 -11.88
N PRO A 67 8.29 10.62 -12.11
CA PRO A 67 7.90 11.75 -11.25
C PRO A 67 6.49 12.34 -11.57
N GLY A 68 5.78 11.84 -12.58
CA GLY A 68 4.63 12.48 -13.23
C GLY A 68 3.26 12.34 -12.55
N GLU A 69 2.37 13.29 -12.81
CA GLU A 69 1.02 13.48 -12.24
C GLU A 69 -0.09 12.73 -12.99
N LEU A 70 -0.04 11.39 -13.08
CA LEU A 70 -1.27 10.70 -13.48
C LEU A 70 -2.27 10.71 -12.32
N ALA A 71 -3.47 11.24 -12.59
CA ALA A 71 -4.57 11.18 -11.64
C ALA A 71 -5.12 9.75 -11.62
N ALA A 72 -4.75 8.98 -10.59
CA ALA A 72 -5.32 7.65 -10.36
C ALA A 72 -6.85 7.75 -10.14
N PRO A 73 -7.65 6.77 -10.61
CA PRO A 73 -9.09 6.74 -10.37
C PRO A 73 -9.43 6.59 -8.87
N VAL A 74 -10.66 6.90 -8.48
CA VAL A 74 -11.15 6.57 -7.13
C VAL A 74 -11.16 5.05 -6.95
N GLY A 75 -10.70 4.58 -5.80
CA GLY A 75 -10.79 3.18 -5.44
C GLY A 75 -12.17 2.82 -4.87
N GLU A 76 -12.86 1.90 -5.52
CA GLU A 76 -14.04 1.23 -4.97
C GLU A 76 -13.62 -0.14 -4.44
N ILE A 77 -14.10 -0.54 -3.26
CA ILE A 77 -13.77 -1.84 -2.64
C ILE A 77 -14.97 -2.77 -2.81
N GLY A 78 -14.66 -4.04 -3.10
CA GLY A 78 -15.64 -5.12 -3.16
C GLY A 78 -15.85 -5.64 -4.57
N TRP A 79 -17.04 -6.19 -4.79
CA TRP A 79 -17.44 -6.87 -6.02
C TRP A 79 -18.16 -5.89 -6.97
N LEU A 80 -17.56 -5.61 -8.11
CA LEU A 80 -18.06 -4.62 -9.08
C LEU A 80 -18.49 -5.35 -10.37
N ALA A 81 -19.75 -5.78 -10.40
CA ALA A 81 -20.32 -6.48 -11.56
C ALA A 81 -20.42 -5.57 -12.79
N GLN A 82 -20.07 -6.10 -13.95
CA GLN A 82 -20.14 -5.44 -15.25
C GLN A 82 -21.34 -5.96 -16.06
N GLU A 83 -21.79 -5.18 -17.04
CA GLU A 83 -22.93 -5.54 -17.91
C GLU A 83 -22.67 -6.76 -18.79
N ASP A 84 -21.40 -7.06 -19.09
CA ASP A 84 -20.94 -8.20 -19.89
C ASP A 84 -20.81 -9.50 -19.07
N GLY A 85 -21.14 -9.47 -17.78
CA GLY A 85 -21.03 -10.61 -16.87
C GLY A 85 -19.64 -10.81 -16.27
N LEU A 86 -18.68 -9.93 -16.56
CA LEU A 86 -17.38 -9.90 -15.88
C LEU A 86 -17.48 -9.13 -14.56
N VAL A 87 -16.42 -9.27 -13.75
CA VAL A 87 -16.31 -8.69 -12.41
C VAL A 87 -15.00 -7.93 -12.32
N HIS A 88 -15.06 -6.71 -11.77
CA HIS A 88 -13.87 -6.04 -11.25
C HIS A 88 -13.84 -6.23 -9.74
N LEU A 89 -12.69 -6.62 -9.19
CA LEU A 89 -12.50 -6.78 -7.76
C LEU A 89 -11.70 -5.63 -7.20
N GLY A 90 -12.35 -4.80 -6.39
CA GLY A 90 -11.70 -3.75 -5.62
C GLY A 90 -11.16 -4.27 -4.29
N ALA A 91 -9.86 -4.13 -4.06
CA ALA A 91 -9.19 -4.61 -2.86
C ALA A 91 -8.37 -3.51 -2.19
N GLY A 92 -8.68 -3.18 -0.94
CA GLY A 92 -7.89 -2.27 -0.13
C GLY A 92 -6.60 -2.94 0.40
N LEU A 93 -5.53 -2.16 0.48
CA LEU A 93 -4.28 -2.57 1.12
C LEU A 93 -4.18 -1.95 2.53
N PRO A 94 -4.07 -2.77 3.59
CA PRO A 94 -3.78 -2.26 4.93
C PRO A 94 -2.52 -1.39 4.91
N LEU A 95 -2.66 -0.13 5.33
CA LEU A 95 -1.57 0.86 5.34
C LEU A 95 -0.86 1.04 3.97
N GLY A 96 -1.51 0.62 2.87
CA GLY A 96 -0.95 0.67 1.52
C GLY A 96 0.17 -0.32 1.28
N VAL A 97 0.36 -1.33 2.14
CA VAL A 97 1.48 -2.28 2.02
C VAL A 97 1.06 -3.48 1.18
N LEU A 98 1.83 -3.76 0.12
CA LEU A 98 1.75 -4.97 -0.69
C LEU A 98 3.06 -5.74 -0.52
N THR A 99 3.00 -7.00 -0.11
CA THR A 99 4.21 -7.84 -0.04
C THR A 99 4.62 -8.32 -1.43
N SER A 100 5.91 -8.62 -1.62
CA SER A 100 6.39 -9.26 -2.86
C SER A 100 5.65 -10.57 -3.14
N ARG A 101 5.34 -11.37 -2.10
CA ARG A 101 4.50 -12.57 -2.20
C ARG A 101 3.10 -12.25 -2.76
N MET A 102 2.43 -11.21 -2.27
CA MET A 102 1.12 -10.79 -2.78
C MET A 102 1.23 -10.29 -4.23
N ALA A 103 2.28 -9.55 -4.57
CA ALA A 103 2.53 -9.12 -5.95
C ALA A 103 2.64 -10.31 -6.89
N ARG A 104 3.39 -11.37 -6.53
CA ARG A 104 3.42 -12.60 -7.35
C ARG A 104 2.07 -13.30 -7.45
N MET A 105 1.27 -13.30 -6.39
CA MET A 105 -0.09 -13.83 -6.46
C MET A 105 -0.96 -13.03 -7.43
N LEU A 106 -0.80 -11.70 -7.49
CA LEU A 106 -1.49 -10.86 -8.47
C LEU A 106 -1.03 -11.19 -9.91
N ASP A 107 0.26 -11.49 -10.10
CA ASP A 107 0.79 -11.90 -11.41
C ASP A 107 0.15 -13.20 -11.92
N VAL A 108 -0.01 -14.18 -11.02
CA VAL A 108 -0.62 -15.50 -11.31
C VAL A 108 -2.09 -15.39 -11.73
N ILE A 109 -2.80 -14.32 -11.36
CA ILE A 109 -4.19 -14.09 -11.80
C ILE A 109 -4.26 -13.80 -13.31
N GLU A 110 -3.15 -13.34 -13.91
CA GLU A 110 -3.05 -12.96 -15.32
C GLU A 110 -4.09 -11.91 -15.75
N ALA A 111 -4.54 -11.08 -14.81
CA ALA A 111 -5.47 -9.98 -15.04
C ALA A 111 -4.79 -8.61 -14.89
N PRO A 112 -5.19 -7.60 -15.68
CA PRO A 112 -4.77 -6.23 -15.45
C PRO A 112 -5.17 -5.74 -14.05
N VAL A 113 -4.29 -5.00 -13.39
CA VAL A 113 -4.57 -4.39 -12.08
C VAL A 113 -4.41 -2.88 -12.15
N THR A 114 -5.50 -2.17 -11.91
CA THR A 114 -5.50 -0.71 -11.81
C THR A 114 -5.14 -0.27 -10.40
N LEU A 115 -4.20 0.66 -10.29
CA LEU A 115 -3.83 1.34 -9.06
C LEU A 115 -4.76 2.53 -8.83
N CYS A 116 -5.53 2.49 -7.75
CA CYS A 116 -6.51 3.50 -7.44
C CYS A 116 -6.07 4.33 -6.22
N ARG A 117 -6.70 5.50 -6.04
CA ARG A 117 -6.59 6.30 -4.82
C ARG A 117 -7.08 5.53 -3.60
N ASP A 118 -6.76 6.05 -2.42
CA ASP A 118 -7.16 5.50 -1.13
C ASP A 118 -6.63 4.06 -0.90
N ARG A 119 -5.49 3.74 -1.54
CA ARG A 119 -4.74 2.48 -1.37
C ARG A 119 -5.53 1.24 -1.81
N VAL A 120 -6.25 1.38 -2.92
CA VAL A 120 -7.06 0.31 -3.51
C VAL A 120 -6.42 -0.20 -4.81
N LEU A 121 -6.35 -1.51 -4.95
CA LEU A 121 -6.09 -2.20 -6.22
C LEU A 121 -7.43 -2.61 -6.83
N ARG A 122 -7.63 -2.43 -8.13
CA ARG A 122 -8.78 -3.00 -8.85
C ARG A 122 -8.30 -4.03 -9.86
N ILE A 123 -8.64 -5.29 -9.63
CA ILE A 123 -8.32 -6.41 -10.52
C ILE A 123 -9.44 -6.49 -11.56
N GLU A 124 -9.09 -6.31 -12.83
CA GLU A 124 -10.05 -6.06 -13.90
C GLU A 124 -10.48 -7.36 -14.61
N GLY A 125 -11.70 -7.38 -15.14
CA GLY A 125 -12.18 -8.35 -16.14
C GLY A 125 -12.21 -9.83 -15.72
N LEU A 126 -12.47 -10.14 -14.45
CA LEU A 126 -12.52 -11.53 -13.98
C LEU A 126 -13.88 -12.17 -14.30
N SER A 127 -13.89 -13.48 -14.57
CA SER A 127 -15.14 -14.25 -14.44
C SER A 127 -15.53 -14.34 -12.97
N GLU A 128 -16.82 -14.51 -12.68
CA GLU A 128 -17.33 -14.67 -11.31
C GLU A 128 -16.62 -15.82 -10.56
N SER A 129 -16.41 -16.96 -11.22
CA SER A 129 -15.70 -18.09 -10.60
C SER A 129 -14.25 -17.78 -10.24
N VAL A 130 -13.53 -17.03 -11.09
CA VAL A 130 -12.15 -16.60 -10.81
C VAL A 130 -12.16 -15.56 -9.69
N ALA A 131 -13.08 -14.59 -9.73
CA ALA A 131 -13.22 -13.57 -8.71
C ALA A 131 -13.45 -14.18 -7.31
N GLU A 132 -14.31 -15.21 -7.20
CA GLU A 132 -14.49 -15.94 -5.94
C GLU A 132 -13.19 -16.57 -5.42
N GLN A 133 -12.39 -17.19 -6.29
CA GLN A 133 -11.12 -17.79 -5.90
C GLN A 133 -10.11 -16.73 -5.46
N VAL A 134 -10.05 -15.60 -6.17
CA VAL A 134 -9.18 -14.47 -5.81
C VAL A 134 -9.52 -13.97 -4.41
N VAL A 135 -10.80 -13.75 -4.08
CA VAL A 135 -11.20 -13.33 -2.72
C VAL A 135 -10.80 -14.39 -1.68
N ARG A 136 -11.07 -15.67 -1.94
CA ARG A 136 -10.73 -16.77 -1.01
C ARG A 136 -9.23 -16.89 -0.73
N VAL A 137 -8.38 -16.60 -1.72
CA VAL A 137 -6.92 -16.70 -1.58
C VAL A 137 -6.33 -15.42 -1.00
N LEU A 138 -6.74 -14.25 -1.50
CA LEU A 138 -6.10 -12.98 -1.16
C LEU A 138 -6.61 -12.34 0.12
N ALA A 139 -7.88 -12.56 0.51
CA ALA A 139 -8.39 -12.00 1.77
C ALA A 139 -7.62 -12.54 2.99
N PRO A 140 -7.34 -13.87 3.11
CA PRO A 140 -6.48 -14.39 4.18
C PRO A 140 -5.02 -13.90 4.12
N GLN A 141 -4.55 -13.39 2.98
CA GLN A 141 -3.22 -12.76 2.87
C GLN A 141 -3.24 -11.27 3.25
N GLY A 142 -4.39 -10.73 3.65
CA GLY A 142 -4.54 -9.37 4.16
C GLY A 142 -5.13 -8.36 3.18
N LEU A 143 -5.53 -8.76 1.95
CA LEU A 143 -6.28 -7.85 1.08
C LEU A 143 -7.69 -7.64 1.65
N ILE A 144 -8.15 -6.39 1.63
CA ILE A 144 -9.45 -5.99 2.20
C ILE A 144 -10.48 -5.92 1.08
N PHE A 145 -11.47 -6.80 1.11
CA PHE A 145 -12.62 -6.77 0.19
C PHE A 145 -13.90 -6.24 0.84
N ASP A 146 -13.85 -5.83 2.11
CA ASP A 146 -14.96 -5.22 2.84
C ASP A 146 -14.80 -3.69 2.91
N VAL A 147 -15.76 -2.97 2.35
CA VAL A 147 -15.80 -1.49 2.35
C VAL A 147 -15.90 -0.90 3.75
N ASN A 148 -16.40 -1.68 4.73
CA ASN A 148 -16.58 -1.27 6.12
C ASN A 148 -15.38 -1.58 7.00
N SER A 149 -14.29 -2.12 6.43
CA SER A 149 -13.10 -2.46 7.22
C SER A 149 -12.53 -1.23 7.95
N PRO A 150 -12.27 -1.31 9.26
CA PRO A 150 -11.71 -0.21 10.04
C PRO A 150 -10.30 0.18 9.56
N LEU A 151 -9.58 -0.77 8.94
CA LEU A 151 -8.23 -0.53 8.41
C LEU A 151 -8.18 0.48 7.25
N ARG A 152 -9.33 0.84 6.66
CA ARG A 152 -9.41 1.86 5.60
C ARG A 152 -9.11 3.25 6.10
N THR A 153 -9.41 3.52 7.37
CA THR A 153 -9.28 4.85 7.94
C THR A 153 -7.99 5.04 8.73
N VAL A 154 -7.18 4.00 8.80
CA VAL A 154 -5.89 3.99 9.47
C VAL A 154 -4.78 4.14 8.44
N SER A 155 -3.82 4.99 8.76
CA SER A 155 -2.61 5.19 7.99
C SER A 155 -1.42 5.30 8.95
N ALA A 156 -0.22 5.08 8.46
CA ALA A 156 0.99 5.19 9.26
C ALA A 156 2.19 5.53 8.38
N CYS A 157 3.19 6.19 8.95
CA CYS A 157 4.50 6.27 8.31
C CYS A 157 5.18 4.89 8.25
N VAL A 158 6.39 4.80 7.69
CA VAL A 158 7.07 3.51 7.52
C VAL A 158 7.54 2.86 8.85
N GLY A 159 7.64 3.65 9.93
CA GLY A 159 7.97 3.19 11.28
C GLY A 159 9.41 2.75 11.50
N ALA A 160 9.70 2.35 12.74
CA ALA A 160 11.04 1.92 13.17
C ALA A 160 11.57 0.72 12.37
N ALA A 161 10.69 -0.09 11.80
CA ALA A 161 11.05 -1.20 10.92
C ALA A 161 11.82 -0.77 9.65
N GLN A 162 11.67 0.48 9.19
CA GLN A 162 12.26 0.97 7.93
C GLN A 162 12.79 2.42 8.01
N CYS A 163 12.71 3.09 9.16
CA CYS A 163 13.18 4.45 9.36
C CYS A 163 13.86 4.58 10.71
N SER A 164 15.15 4.96 10.71
CA SER A 164 15.95 5.12 11.92
C SER A 164 15.54 6.31 12.79
N LEU A 165 14.68 7.21 12.29
CA LEU A 165 14.17 8.35 13.05
C LEU A 165 12.92 7.98 13.87
N ALA A 166 12.25 6.88 13.52
CA ALA A 166 11.00 6.50 14.16
C ALA A 166 11.24 5.80 15.51
N LEU A 167 10.39 6.12 16.48
CA LEU A 167 10.49 5.65 17.87
C LEU A 167 9.70 4.35 18.14
N SER A 168 8.75 3.98 17.27
CA SER A 168 7.92 2.78 17.43
C SER A 168 7.69 2.05 16.09
N ASP A 169 7.29 0.78 16.16
CA ASP A 169 6.67 0.07 15.04
C ASP A 169 5.22 0.55 14.81
N VAL A 170 5.09 1.78 14.33
CA VAL A 170 3.80 2.42 14.10
C VAL A 170 2.87 1.66 13.17
N ARG A 171 3.40 0.78 12.30
CA ARG A 171 2.56 -0.03 11.42
C ARG A 171 1.98 -1.22 12.17
N GLY A 172 2.80 -1.92 12.96
CA GLY A 172 2.33 -2.96 13.87
C GLY A 172 1.28 -2.41 14.84
N ASP A 173 1.60 -1.29 15.48
CA ASP A 173 0.72 -0.64 16.47
C ASP A 173 -0.61 -0.19 15.84
N ALA A 174 -0.57 0.39 14.64
CA ALA A 174 -1.76 0.79 13.89
C ALA A 174 -2.68 -0.40 13.56
N LEU A 175 -2.11 -1.50 13.08
CA LEU A 175 -2.87 -2.71 12.78
C LEU A 175 -3.49 -3.31 14.05
N GLN A 176 -2.72 -3.36 15.15
CA GLN A 176 -3.20 -3.86 16.43
C GLN A 176 -4.34 -3.01 16.98
N ALA A 177 -4.19 -1.68 16.98
CA ALA A 177 -5.21 -0.76 17.48
C ALA A 177 -6.51 -0.84 16.66
N ALA A 178 -6.39 -0.98 15.34
CA ALA A 178 -7.54 -1.19 14.46
C ALA A 178 -8.26 -2.52 14.75
N ALA A 179 -7.50 -3.60 14.93
CA ALA A 179 -8.05 -4.92 15.21
C ALA A 179 -8.71 -5.00 16.60
N SER A 180 -8.19 -4.29 17.59
CA SER A 180 -8.75 -4.27 18.95
C SER A 180 -9.87 -3.25 19.14
N GLY A 181 -10.18 -2.42 18.14
CA GLY A 181 -11.16 -1.33 18.25
C GLY A 181 -10.72 -0.21 19.21
N ALA A 182 -9.41 -0.03 19.42
CA ALA A 182 -8.85 0.94 20.35
C ALA A 182 -8.64 2.35 19.75
N LEU A 183 -9.07 2.55 18.51
CA LEU A 183 -8.98 3.84 17.84
C LEU A 183 -10.03 4.80 18.40
N VAL A 184 -9.62 6.02 18.74
CA VAL A 184 -10.49 7.04 19.33
C VAL A 184 -11.26 7.87 18.30
N SER A 185 -10.95 7.70 17.01
CA SER A 185 -11.44 8.54 15.92
C SER A 185 -11.72 7.71 14.67
N GLU A 186 -12.59 8.24 13.80
CA GLU A 186 -12.89 7.62 12.53
C GLU A 186 -11.70 7.58 11.59
N ARG A 187 -10.75 8.53 11.65
CA ARG A 187 -9.53 8.55 10.80
C ARG A 187 -8.30 8.82 11.62
N THR A 188 -7.27 8.01 11.41
CA THR A 188 -6.06 8.04 12.22
C THR A 188 -4.79 7.94 11.39
N HIS A 189 -3.76 8.68 11.81
CA HIS A 189 -2.41 8.55 11.29
C HIS A 189 -1.40 8.27 12.42
N PHE A 190 -0.75 7.11 12.37
CA PHE A 190 0.33 6.78 13.32
C PHE A 190 1.66 7.31 12.82
N VAL A 191 2.32 8.10 13.66
CA VAL A 191 3.52 8.86 13.33
C VAL A 191 4.67 8.42 14.21
N GLY A 192 5.79 8.02 13.61
CA GLY A 192 6.92 7.50 14.36
C GLY A 192 7.86 8.58 14.92
N CYS A 193 7.80 9.81 14.40
CA CYS A 193 8.68 10.91 14.82
C CYS A 193 8.12 12.28 14.39
N ALA A 194 8.76 13.35 14.81
CA ALA A 194 8.32 14.72 14.53
C ALA A 194 8.15 15.08 13.03
N HIS A 195 8.71 14.31 12.10
CA HIS A 195 8.59 14.57 10.66
C HIS A 195 7.20 14.26 10.06
N ARG A 196 6.34 13.48 10.73
CA ARG A 196 4.94 13.26 10.31
C ARG A 196 4.80 12.79 8.85
N CYS A 197 5.73 11.94 8.39
CA CYS A 197 5.81 11.54 7.00
C CYS A 197 4.55 10.76 6.56
N GLY A 198 3.95 11.19 5.44
CA GLY A 198 2.78 10.52 4.89
C GLY A 198 1.46 10.89 5.57
N ALA A 199 1.44 11.96 6.38
CA ALA A 199 0.21 12.49 6.96
C ALA A 199 -0.85 12.75 5.86
N PRO A 200 -2.09 12.23 6.04
CA PRO A 200 -3.17 12.48 5.08
C PRO A 200 -3.46 13.97 4.93
N ALA A 201 -3.79 14.40 3.71
CA ALA A 201 -4.21 15.78 3.44
C ALA A 201 -5.57 16.15 4.06
N ARG A 202 -6.38 15.13 4.41
CA ARG A 202 -7.69 15.28 5.05
C ARG A 202 -7.55 15.30 6.58
N PRO A 203 -8.48 15.92 7.32
CA PRO A 203 -8.48 15.88 8.78
C PRO A 203 -8.38 14.45 9.32
N HIS A 204 -7.54 14.26 10.32
CA HIS A 204 -7.27 12.97 10.95
C HIS A 204 -6.72 13.20 12.36
N THR A 205 -6.92 12.20 13.22
CA THR A 205 -6.28 12.15 14.53
C THR A 205 -4.87 11.58 14.38
N GLU A 206 -3.89 12.29 14.89
CA GLU A 206 -2.51 11.83 14.95
C GLU A 206 -2.24 11.04 16.22
N TYR A 207 -1.52 9.94 16.07
CA TYR A 207 -0.92 9.17 17.15
C TYR A 207 0.59 9.31 17.00
N LEU A 208 1.18 10.26 17.72
CA LEU A 208 2.61 10.55 17.66
C LEU A 208 3.36 9.71 18.68
N ALA A 209 4.27 8.86 18.20
CA ALA A 209 5.11 8.04 19.04
C ALA A 209 6.03 8.93 19.91
N THR A 210 5.99 8.71 21.22
CA THR A 210 6.90 9.31 22.21
C THR A 210 7.95 8.31 22.71
N GLY A 211 7.72 7.03 22.43
CA GLY A 211 8.56 5.88 22.77
C GLY A 211 8.03 4.63 22.05
N ASP A 212 8.66 3.48 22.29
CA ASP A 212 8.23 2.21 21.70
C ASP A 212 6.87 1.78 22.29
N GLY A 213 5.84 1.72 21.45
CA GLY A 213 4.45 1.45 21.85
C GLY A 213 3.74 2.60 22.60
N GLU A 214 4.39 3.76 22.78
CA GLU A 214 3.84 4.89 23.54
C GLU A 214 3.47 6.06 22.63
N TYR A 215 2.26 6.62 22.81
CA TYR A 215 1.68 7.60 21.89
C TYR A 215 1.02 8.78 22.59
N GLU A 216 1.29 9.99 22.09
CA GLU A 216 0.46 11.17 22.31
C GLU A 216 -0.59 11.26 21.20
N VAL A 217 -1.85 11.57 21.56
CA VAL A 217 -2.97 11.61 20.63
C VAL A 217 -3.51 13.02 20.50
N ALA A 218 -3.53 13.55 19.27
CA ALA A 218 -4.02 14.90 18.95
C ALA A 218 -4.92 14.88 17.70
N GLY A 219 -5.92 15.76 17.64
CA GLY A 219 -6.89 15.85 16.53
C GLY A 219 -7.05 17.25 15.98
#